data_AF-A0A3Q9EYW2-F1
#
_entry.id   AF-A0A3Q9EYW2-F1
#
_cell.length_a   1.000
_cell.length_b   1.000
_cell.length_c   1.000
_cell.angle_alpha   90.00
_cell.angle_beta   90.00
_cell.angle_gamma   90.00
#
_symmetry.space_group_name_H-M   'P 1'
#
loop_
_entity.id
_entity.type
_entity.pdbx_description
1 polymer ?
#
loop_
_entity_poly.entity_id
_entity_poly.type
_entity_poly.pdbx_seq_one_letter_code
_entity_poly.pdbx_strand_id
1 'polypeptide(L)'
;MRPPGAEEYSNAHVARTISSYGEDSYTRSHISLLRAGKRTPTITIVPLLARFFGVEAAYFVEDEVTRKIATQFEILRKLRENGVEQIALRSMGVSAAGQRKVLAALEAVRKEEGLPDDPARDLP
;
A
#
# COMPACT_ATOMS: atom_id res chain seq x y z
N MET A 1 7.11 0.55 -8.65
CA MET A 1 6.50 0.83 -7.33
C MET A 1 6.80 2.28 -6.96
N ARG A 2 5.78 3.08 -6.62
CA ARG A 2 5.93 4.54 -6.43
C ARG A 2 6.36 4.87 -5.00
N PRO A 3 7.19 5.91 -4.76
CA PRO A 3 7.46 6.39 -3.42
C PRO A 3 6.16 6.91 -2.80
N PRO A 4 5.77 6.38 -1.65
CA PRO A 4 4.55 6.80 -0.96
C PRO A 4 4.64 8.26 -0.45
N GLY A 5 3.53 8.99 -0.59
CA GLY A 5 3.42 10.45 -0.48
C GLY A 5 3.36 11.19 -1.84
N ALA A 6 3.62 10.51 -2.95
CA ALA A 6 3.42 11.06 -4.29
C ALA A 6 1.93 11.15 -4.65
N GLU A 7 1.52 12.25 -5.32
CA GLU A 7 0.15 12.45 -5.81
C GLU A 7 -0.36 11.27 -6.62
N GLU A 8 -1.65 10.93 -6.49
CA GLU A 8 -2.26 9.83 -7.24
C GLU A 8 -2.08 9.98 -8.76
N TYR A 9 -1.99 8.86 -9.47
CA TYR A 9 -1.98 8.90 -10.93
C TYR A 9 -3.32 9.43 -11.45
N SER A 10 -3.25 10.42 -12.34
CA SER A 10 -4.45 10.89 -13.01
C SER A 10 -5.05 9.79 -13.88
N ASN A 11 -6.38 9.73 -13.97
CA ASN A 11 -7.09 8.77 -14.82
C ASN A 11 -6.61 8.80 -16.28
N ALA A 12 -6.22 9.99 -16.78
CA ALA A 12 -5.69 10.16 -18.12
C ALA A 12 -4.28 9.56 -18.27
N HIS A 13 -3.45 9.68 -17.25
CA HIS A 13 -2.13 9.05 -17.24
C HIS A 13 -2.26 7.52 -17.23
N VAL A 14 -3.06 6.97 -16.30
CA VAL A 14 -3.29 5.52 -16.23
C VAL A 14 -3.82 4.98 -17.55
N ALA A 15 -4.87 5.60 -18.10
CA ALA A 15 -5.49 5.18 -19.35
C ALA A 15 -4.50 5.14 -20.52
N ARG A 16 -3.70 6.19 -20.70
CA ARG A 16 -2.68 6.23 -21.76
C ARG A 16 -1.62 5.15 -21.57
N THR A 17 -1.14 4.97 -20.34
CA THR A 17 -0.07 4.02 -20.05
C THR A 17 -0.53 2.57 -20.21
N ILE A 18 -1.73 2.20 -19.75
CA ILE A 18 -2.20 0.82 -19.94
C ILE A 18 -2.56 0.52 -21.40
N SER A 19 -2.97 1.54 -22.17
CA SER A 19 -3.25 1.39 -23.60
C SER A 19 -1.97 1.15 -24.41
N SER A 20 -0.79 1.52 -23.91
CA SER A 20 0.48 1.20 -24.59
C SER A 20 0.98 -0.22 -24.29
N TYR A 21 0.30 -0.97 -23.41
CA TYR A 21 0.70 -2.32 -23.05
C TYR A 21 0.07 -3.41 -23.92
N GLY A 22 -0.95 -3.08 -24.72
CA GLY A 22 -1.67 -4.04 -25.55
C GLY A 22 -2.40 -3.37 -26.71
N GLU A 23 -3.23 -4.15 -27.40
CA GLU A 23 -3.96 -3.72 -28.60
C GLU A 23 -5.20 -2.86 -28.28
N ASP A 24 -5.76 -3.02 -27.07
CA ASP A 24 -6.95 -2.30 -26.63
C ASP A 24 -6.60 -0.89 -26.15
N SER A 25 -7.42 0.08 -26.59
CA SER A 25 -7.32 1.47 -26.12
C SER A 25 -8.32 1.76 -25.01
N TYR A 26 -7.83 2.37 -23.94
CA TYR A 26 -8.59 2.74 -22.76
C TYR A 26 -8.64 4.26 -22.61
N THR A 27 -9.80 4.79 -22.21
CA THR A 27 -10.02 6.23 -22.05
C THR A 27 -9.95 6.65 -20.58
N ARG A 28 -9.70 7.94 -20.34
CA ARG A 28 -9.80 8.57 -19.01
C ARG A 28 -11.13 8.24 -18.32
N SER A 29 -12.22 8.30 -19.09
CA SER A 29 -13.58 8.04 -18.59
C SER A 29 -13.75 6.58 -18.17
N HIS A 30 -13.16 5.63 -18.90
CA HIS A 30 -13.19 4.21 -18.53
C HIS A 30 -12.54 3.99 -17.15
N ILE A 31 -11.33 4.55 -16.93
CA ILE A 31 -10.65 4.47 -15.62
C ILE A 31 -11.47 5.14 -14.51
N SER A 32 -12.09 6.29 -14.81
CA SER A 32 -12.94 6.98 -13.84
C SER A 32 -14.15 6.14 -13.40
N LEU A 33 -14.77 5.38 -14.32
CA LEU A 33 -15.90 4.52 -14.00
C LEU A 33 -15.49 3.30 -13.18
N LEU A 34 -14.33 2.70 -13.48
CA LEU A 34 -13.76 1.60 -12.69
C LEU A 34 -13.47 2.05 -11.26
N ARG A 35 -12.82 3.21 -11.09
CA ARG A 35 -12.54 3.80 -9.76
C ARG A 35 -13.81 4.11 -8.97
N ALA A 36 -14.88 4.52 -9.65
CA ALA A 36 -16.17 4.81 -9.03
C ALA A 36 -17.03 3.55 -8.78
N GLY A 37 -16.54 2.35 -9.12
CA GLY A 37 -17.30 1.10 -9.01
C GLY A 37 -18.51 1.00 -9.95
N LYS A 38 -18.65 1.93 -10.91
CA LYS A 38 -19.79 1.97 -11.85
C LYS A 38 -19.62 1.01 -13.03
N ARG A 39 -18.45 0.39 -13.15
CA ARG A 39 -18.14 -0.61 -14.18
C ARG A 39 -17.21 -1.66 -13.59
N THR A 40 -17.45 -2.91 -13.94
CA THR A 40 -16.58 -4.03 -13.56
C THR A 40 -15.40 -4.12 -14.54
N PRO A 41 -14.16 -4.28 -14.07
CA PRO A 41 -13.02 -4.49 -14.95
C PRO A 41 -13.16 -5.80 -15.72
N THR A 42 -12.80 -5.79 -17.00
CA THR A 42 -12.76 -6.99 -17.84
C THR A 42 -11.53 -7.84 -17.54
N ILE A 43 -11.56 -9.11 -17.91
CA ILE A 43 -10.39 -10.00 -17.81
C ILE A 43 -9.17 -9.47 -18.60
N THR A 44 -9.41 -8.67 -19.64
CA THR A 44 -8.36 -8.07 -20.47
C THR A 44 -7.68 -6.88 -19.81
N ILE A 45 -8.41 -6.04 -19.07
CA ILE A 45 -7.83 -4.82 -18.45
C ILE A 45 -7.10 -5.12 -17.14
N VAL A 46 -7.48 -6.19 -16.42
CA VAL A 46 -6.91 -6.54 -15.11
C VAL A 46 -5.39 -6.76 -15.19
N PRO A 47 -4.84 -7.58 -16.11
CA PRO A 47 -3.39 -7.75 -16.23
C PRO A 47 -2.64 -6.45 -16.57
N LEU A 48 -3.27 -5.55 -17.34
CA LEU A 48 -2.65 -4.28 -17.73
C LEU A 48 -2.56 -3.32 -16.54
N LEU A 49 -3.60 -3.28 -15.71
CA LEU A 49 -3.59 -2.54 -14.45
C LEU A 49 -2.59 -3.13 -13.45
N ALA A 50 -2.53 -4.45 -13.33
CA ALA A 50 -1.55 -5.15 -12.49
C ALA A 50 -0.11 -4.80 -12.90
N ARG A 51 0.19 -4.84 -14.20
CA ARG A 51 1.47 -4.40 -14.76
C ARG A 51 1.77 -2.93 -14.46
N PHE A 52 0.77 -2.04 -14.61
CA PHE A 52 0.94 -0.61 -14.33
C PHE A 52 1.33 -0.34 -12.87
N PHE A 53 0.66 -1.00 -11.93
CA PHE A 53 0.93 -0.82 -10.50
C PHE A 53 2.11 -1.66 -9.99
N GLY A 54 2.56 -2.64 -10.78
CA GLY A 54 3.62 -3.58 -10.40
C GLY A 54 3.16 -4.59 -9.35
N VAL A 55 1.92 -5.05 -9.44
CA VAL A 55 1.31 -6.06 -8.56
C VAL A 55 0.91 -7.29 -9.38
N GLU A 56 0.66 -8.41 -8.71
CA GLU A 56 0.13 -9.61 -9.37
C GLU A 56 -1.34 -9.42 -9.76
N ALA A 57 -1.76 -9.98 -10.90
CA ALA A 57 -3.15 -9.86 -11.37
C ALA A 57 -4.17 -10.45 -10.38
N ALA A 58 -3.76 -11.46 -9.60
CA ALA A 58 -4.56 -12.05 -8.52
C ALA A 58 -5.03 -11.00 -7.49
N TYR A 59 -4.32 -9.87 -7.32
CA TYR A 59 -4.75 -8.76 -6.49
C TYR A 59 -6.11 -8.17 -6.87
N PHE A 60 -6.53 -8.30 -8.13
CA PHE A 60 -7.82 -7.77 -8.60
C PHE A 60 -8.91 -8.84 -8.67
N VAL A 61 -8.59 -10.11 -8.41
CA VAL A 61 -9.47 -11.27 -8.65
C VAL A 61 -9.72 -12.08 -7.37
N GLU A 62 -8.70 -12.22 -6.51
CA GLU A 62 -8.77 -13.00 -5.28
C GLU A 62 -8.94 -12.10 -4.05
N ASP A 63 -10.11 -12.22 -3.45
CA ASP A 63 -10.57 -11.43 -2.30
C ASP A 63 -9.65 -11.57 -1.07
N GLU A 64 -8.99 -12.72 -0.91
CA GLU A 64 -8.07 -13.00 0.20
C GLU A 64 -6.66 -12.41 -0.01
N VAL A 65 -6.13 -12.49 -1.23
CA VAL A 65 -4.86 -11.84 -1.61
C VAL A 65 -5.01 -10.32 -1.55
N THR A 66 -6.16 -9.81 -1.99
CA THR A 66 -6.55 -8.39 -1.89
C THR A 66 -6.47 -7.90 -0.44
N ARG A 67 -7.09 -8.64 0.50
CA ARG A 67 -7.08 -8.27 1.93
C ARG A 67 -5.67 -8.24 2.52
N LYS A 68 -4.85 -9.28 2.28
CA LYS A 68 -3.49 -9.37 2.84
C LYS A 68 -2.57 -8.24 2.33
N ILE A 69 -2.64 -7.95 1.04
CA ILE A 69 -1.83 -6.88 0.42
C ILE A 69 -2.33 -5.51 0.85
N ALA A 70 -3.65 -5.28 0.91
CA ALA A 70 -4.23 -4.04 1.42
C ALA A 70 -3.79 -3.77 2.87
N THR A 71 -3.79 -4.79 3.75
CA THR A 71 -3.29 -4.66 5.12
C THR A 71 -1.80 -4.27 5.14
N GLN A 72 -0.97 -4.86 4.28
CA GLN A 72 0.46 -4.51 4.21
C GLN A 72 0.67 -3.05 3.73
N PHE A 73 -0.09 -2.59 2.75
CA PHE A 73 -0.04 -1.19 2.31
C PHE A 73 -0.52 -0.22 3.38
N GLU A 74 -1.56 -0.57 4.13
CA GLU A 74 -2.05 0.24 5.25
C GLU A 74 -1.00 0.40 6.35
N ILE A 75 -0.24 -0.67 6.65
CA ILE A 75 0.89 -0.58 7.59
C ILE A 75 1.95 0.38 7.03
N LEU A 76 2.34 0.24 5.76
CA LEU A 76 3.33 1.13 5.13
C LEU A 76 2.87 2.60 5.08
N ARG A 77 1.57 2.84 4.87
CA ARG A 77 0.96 4.18 4.93
C ARG A 77 1.03 4.74 6.34
N LYS A 78 0.63 3.98 7.35
CA LYS A 78 0.66 4.38 8.76
C LYS A 78 2.08 4.66 9.26
N LEU A 79 3.06 3.85 8.87
CA LEU A 79 4.46 4.09 9.23
C LEU A 79 4.98 5.43 8.70
N ARG A 80 4.47 5.86 7.55
CA ARG A 80 4.85 7.12 6.91
C ARG A 80 4.15 8.33 7.48
N GLU A 81 2.84 8.24 7.65
CA GLU A 81 2.04 9.31 8.25
C GLU A 81 2.50 9.64 9.67
N ASN A 82 2.96 8.62 10.41
CA ASN A 82 3.51 8.79 11.76
C ASN A 82 5.02 9.05 11.79
N GLY A 83 5.69 9.18 10.64
CA GLY A 83 7.12 9.51 10.57
C GLY A 83 8.09 8.44 11.11
N VAL A 84 7.62 7.22 11.37
CA VAL A 84 8.42 6.13 11.99
C VAL A 84 9.18 5.26 10.97
N GLU A 85 9.17 5.64 9.69
CA GLU A 85 9.85 4.93 8.59
C GLU A 85 11.35 4.73 8.86
N GLN A 86 12.03 5.74 9.43
CA GLN A 86 13.46 5.65 9.76
C GLN A 86 13.75 4.60 10.84
N ILE A 87 12.85 4.43 11.82
CA ILE A 87 13.01 3.40 12.87
C ILE A 87 12.91 2.01 12.24
N ALA A 88 11.91 1.81 11.37
CA ALA A 88 11.74 0.55 10.66
C ALA A 88 12.96 0.22 9.79
N LEU A 89 13.45 1.16 8.97
CA LEU A 89 14.60 0.96 8.09
C LEU A 89 15.89 0.68 8.86
N ARG A 90 16.14 1.37 9.98
CA ARG A 90 17.34 1.17 10.81
C ARG A 90 17.30 -0.12 11.62
N SER A 91 16.11 -0.70 11.84
CA SER A 91 15.97 -1.99 12.50
C SER A 91 16.32 -3.17 11.58
N MET A 92 16.37 -2.95 10.26
CA MET A 92 16.76 -3.96 9.28
C MET A 92 18.24 -4.31 9.44
N GLY A 93 18.56 -5.61 9.51
CA GLY A 93 19.93 -6.08 9.73
C GLY A 93 20.37 -6.12 11.20
N VAL A 94 19.56 -5.62 12.13
CA VAL A 94 19.77 -5.85 13.56
C VAL A 94 19.41 -7.29 13.89
N SER A 95 20.21 -7.95 14.73
CA SER A 95 19.90 -9.31 15.18
C SER A 95 18.56 -9.35 15.92
N ALA A 96 17.88 -10.50 15.93
CA ALA A 96 16.61 -10.66 16.66
C ALA A 96 16.72 -10.28 18.14
N ALA A 97 17.88 -10.54 18.77
CA ALA A 97 18.15 -10.13 20.15
C ALA A 97 18.29 -8.60 20.29
N GLY A 98 18.93 -7.94 19.33
CA GLY A 98 19.00 -6.48 19.29
C GLY A 98 17.64 -5.82 19.04
N GLN A 99 16.85 -6.37 18.13
CA GLN A 99 15.49 -5.89 17.85
C GLN A 99 14.60 -5.94 19.11
N ARG A 100 14.68 -7.02 19.90
CA ARG A 100 13.96 -7.11 21.18
C ARG A 100 14.38 -6.03 22.18
N LYS A 101 15.66 -5.65 22.21
CA LYS A 101 16.15 -4.57 23.09
C LYS A 101 15.62 -3.21 22.65
N VAL A 102 15.59 -2.95 21.34
CA VAL A 102 15.02 -1.72 20.78
C VAL A 102 13.53 -1.62 21.10
N LEU A 103 12.78 -2.72 20.94
CA LEU A 103 11.37 -2.78 21.34
C LEU A 103 11.18 -2.51 22.83
N ALA A 104 11.97 -3.14 23.70
CA ALA A 104 11.88 -2.90 25.15
C ALA A 104 12.17 -1.44 25.53
N ALA A 105 13.13 -0.78 24.85
CA ALA A 105 13.39 0.64 25.06
C ALA A 105 12.22 1.51 24.59
N LEU A 106 11.59 1.18 23.46
CA LEU A 106 10.41 1.88 22.96
C LEU A 106 9.23 1.75 23.95
N GLU A 107 9.00 0.57 24.52
CA GLU A 107 7.96 0.38 25.54
C GLU A 107 8.21 1.19 26.82
N ALA A 108 9.48 1.31 27.23
CA ALA A 108 9.83 2.17 28.37
C ALA A 108 9.48 3.64 28.10
N VAL A 109 9.81 4.14 26.90
CA VAL A 109 9.44 5.52 26.48
C VAL A 109 7.93 5.71 26.44
N ARG A 110 7.18 4.76 25.86
CA ARG A 110 5.70 4.81 25.83
C ARG A 110 5.11 4.93 27.24
N LYS A 111 5.64 4.16 28.19
CA LYS A 111 5.22 4.20 29.59
C LYS A 111 5.54 5.55 30.25
N GLU A 112 6.71 6.12 29.99
CA GLU A 112 7.08 7.45 30.48
C GLU A 112 6.18 8.55 29.93
N GLU A 113 5.74 8.42 28.67
CA GLU A 113 4.80 9.33 28.01
C GLU A 113 3.33 9.08 28.41
N GLY A 114 3.05 8.05 29.21
CA GLY A 114 1.69 7.69 29.64
C GLY A 114 0.82 7.09 28.54
N LEU A 115 1.43 6.54 27.48
CA LEU A 115 0.73 5.90 26.37
C LEU A 115 0.28 4.47 26.74
N PRO A 116 -0.85 3.99 26.20
CA PRO A 116 -1.37 2.66 26.50
C PRO A 116 -0.47 1.54 25.96
N ASP A 117 -0.47 0.38 26.64
CA ASP A 117 0.37 -0.78 26.30
C ASP A 117 0.06 -1.41 24.92
N ASP A 118 -1.11 -1.11 24.33
CA ASP A 118 -1.50 -1.61 23.01
C ASP A 118 -1.57 -0.46 21.99
N PRO A 119 -0.57 -0.33 21.09
CA PRO A 119 -0.59 0.68 20.05
C PRO A 119 -1.74 0.49 19.04
N ALA A 120 -2.36 -0.70 18.96
CA ALA A 120 -3.51 -0.95 18.09
C ALA A 120 -4.84 -0.43 18.67
N ARG A 121 -4.88 -0.07 19.95
CA ARG A 121 -6.08 0.45 20.62
C ARG A 121 -6.34 1.94 20.34
N ASP A 122 -5.30 2.67 19.93
CA ASP A 122 -5.36 4.08 19.54
C ASP A 122 -5.50 4.28 18.02
N LEU A 123 -5.70 3.20 17.26
CA LEU A 123 -6.04 3.30 15.85
C LEU A 123 -7.54 3.53 15.68
N PRO A 124 -7.97 4.61 15.00
CA PRO A 124 -9.36 4.74 14.56
C PRO A 124 -9.75 3.66 13.54
#